data_AF-A0A924XF26-F1
#
_entry.id   AF-A0A924XF26-F1
#
_cell.length_a   1.000
_cell.length_b   1.000
_cell.length_c   1.000
_cell.angle_alpha   90.00
_cell.angle_beta   90.00
_cell.angle_gamma   90.00
#
_symmetry.space_group_name_H-M   'P 1'
#
loop_
_entity.id
_entity.type
_entity.pdbx_description
1 polymer ?
#
loop_
_entity_poly.entity_id
_entity_poly.type
_entity_poly.pdbx_seq_one_letter_code
_entity_poly.pdbx_strand_id
1 'polypeptide(L)'
;MLFRARRGREHRMLLVPVYESLPLVARDSARVTTPDGDRALELSPPSDPFEVVYFWSQHALVDASMTPAANPHLPATADTPSIGWTDFAIARQLPRLGRFDGSPEELLDLIRLHWNDRRPGTGRVDLAEVVRVPMPPERFRTSTATLSERSVLKASVQRRRSHEDPYIRVTTTDAPDPARFAEVVLYRNTLLVGDVEPHFDSEWGVTAVLASAVDDEPMHPVTMARNFLRKPGGSFAPYTHEELTRAVDYWSRHAHCS
;
A
#
# COMPACT_ATOMS: atom_id res chain seq x y z
N MET A 1 49.00 -48.62 3.34
CA MET A 1 48.43 -48.40 2.01
C MET A 1 48.22 -46.90 1.84
N LEU A 2 48.97 -46.27 0.92
CA LEU A 2 48.83 -44.87 0.43
C LEU A 2 47.42 -44.68 -0.19
N PHE A 3 46.81 -43.49 -0.26
CA PHE A 3 47.18 -42.29 -1.06
C PHE A 3 46.59 -41.01 -0.41
N ARG A 4 47.40 -39.98 -0.10
CA ARG A 4 47.76 -38.78 -0.90
C ARG A 4 46.63 -37.74 -1.08
N ALA A 5 46.70 -36.66 -0.28
CA ALA A 5 45.92 -35.44 -0.41
C ALA A 5 46.33 -34.63 -1.66
N ARG A 6 45.35 -34.12 -2.41
CA ARG A 6 45.54 -33.03 -3.39
C ARG A 6 45.06 -31.71 -2.79
N ARG A 7 45.95 -30.71 -2.78
CA ARG A 7 45.69 -29.30 -2.49
C ARG A 7 44.67 -28.71 -3.48
N GLY A 8 43.79 -27.84 -3.00
CA GLY A 8 42.96 -26.99 -3.87
C GLY A 8 42.11 -25.97 -3.09
N ARG A 9 42.73 -24.83 -2.75
CA ARG A 9 42.15 -23.50 -2.42
C ARG A 9 41.03 -23.45 -1.37
N GLU A 10 41.42 -23.09 -0.14
CA GLU A 10 40.52 -22.41 0.79
C GLU A 10 40.19 -21.01 0.23
N HIS A 11 38.93 -20.78 -0.12
CA HIS A 11 38.41 -19.42 -0.29
C HIS A 11 37.99 -18.91 1.08
N ARG A 12 38.91 -18.22 1.78
CA ARG A 12 38.58 -17.36 2.90
C ARG A 12 37.83 -16.15 2.34
N MET A 13 36.52 -16.11 2.51
CA MET A 13 35.72 -14.93 2.22
C MET A 13 35.99 -13.90 3.32
N LEU A 14 36.88 -12.95 3.03
CA LEU A 14 37.06 -11.74 3.84
C LEU A 14 35.88 -10.81 3.53
N LEU A 15 34.94 -10.69 4.48
CA LEU A 15 33.98 -9.60 4.51
C LEU A 15 34.75 -8.31 4.80
N VAL A 16 34.96 -7.50 3.78
CA VAL A 16 35.44 -6.13 3.92
C VAL A 16 34.19 -5.23 3.93
N PRO A 17 33.89 -4.50 5.02
CA PRO A 17 32.81 -3.54 5.02
C PRO A 17 33.28 -2.29 4.25
N VAL A 18 32.73 -2.06 3.06
CA VAL A 18 32.90 -0.78 2.38
C VAL A 18 31.83 0.17 2.90
N TYR A 19 32.16 0.92 3.94
CA TYR A 19 31.51 2.19 4.24
C TYR A 19 32.16 3.25 3.37
N GLU A 20 31.53 3.62 2.25
CA GLU A 20 31.82 4.86 1.56
C GLU A 20 30.55 5.72 1.51
N SER A 21 30.59 6.78 2.30
CA SER A 21 29.71 7.93 2.27
C SER A 21 29.83 8.64 0.92
N LEU A 22 28.75 8.69 0.14
CA LEU A 22 28.63 9.60 -1.00
C LEU A 22 27.99 10.93 -0.55
N PRO A 23 28.48 12.09 -1.03
CA PRO A 23 28.03 13.38 -0.55
C PRO A 23 26.64 13.77 -1.09
N LEU A 24 25.86 14.41 -0.22
CA LEU A 24 24.65 15.16 -0.55
C LEU A 24 24.98 16.23 -1.60
N VAL A 25 24.28 16.23 -2.74
CA VAL A 25 24.21 17.39 -3.64
C VAL A 25 22.75 17.82 -3.74
N ALA A 26 22.48 19.03 -3.25
CA ALA A 26 21.18 19.68 -3.33
C ALA A 26 20.95 20.30 -4.71
N ARG A 27 19.70 20.20 -5.18
CA ARG A 27 18.98 21.04 -6.16
C ARG A 27 19.74 21.46 -7.42
N ASP A 28 19.53 20.70 -8.49
CA ASP A 28 18.87 21.16 -9.73
C ASP A 28 18.57 19.91 -10.57
N SER A 29 17.52 19.97 -11.39
CA SER A 29 16.98 18.88 -12.24
C SER A 29 17.98 17.77 -12.61
N ALA A 30 17.78 16.57 -12.07
CA ALA A 30 18.62 15.42 -12.40
C ALA A 30 18.33 14.96 -13.84
N ARG A 31 19.19 15.36 -14.78
CA ARG A 31 19.31 14.71 -16.08
C ARG A 31 20.20 13.48 -15.91
N VAL A 32 19.63 12.30 -16.13
CA VAL A 32 20.40 11.05 -16.23
C VAL A 32 20.74 10.83 -17.70
N THR A 33 22.01 10.96 -18.06
CA THR A 33 22.53 10.56 -19.38
C THR A 33 23.03 9.13 -19.33
N THR A 34 22.52 8.27 -20.21
CA THR A 34 23.07 6.93 -20.47
C THR A 34 24.30 7.02 -21.40
N PRO A 35 25.19 6.00 -21.42
CA PRO A 35 26.39 5.99 -22.27
C PRO A 35 26.10 6.09 -23.78
N ASP A 36 24.92 5.65 -24.20
CA ASP A 36 24.39 5.92 -25.53
C ASP A 36 23.51 7.17 -25.42
N GLY A 37 24.06 8.30 -25.85
CA GLY A 37 23.38 9.59 -25.88
C GLY A 37 22.07 9.54 -26.67
N ASP A 38 21.18 10.44 -26.30
CA ASP A 38 19.89 10.73 -26.95
C ASP A 38 18.72 9.79 -26.64
N ARG A 39 18.19 9.94 -25.43
CA ARG A 39 16.73 10.02 -25.24
C ARG A 39 16.38 10.68 -23.90
N ALA A 40 15.94 11.94 -23.96
CA ALA A 40 15.12 12.49 -22.90
C ALA A 40 13.79 11.71 -22.91
N LEU A 41 13.59 10.84 -21.91
CA LEU A 41 12.32 10.14 -21.74
C LEU A 41 11.32 11.12 -21.16
N GLU A 42 10.44 11.61 -22.01
CA GLU A 42 9.22 12.29 -21.61
C GLU A 42 8.37 11.28 -20.84
N LEU A 43 8.08 11.60 -19.57
CA LEU A 43 7.27 10.77 -18.70
C LEU A 43 5.82 10.80 -19.19
N SER A 44 5.35 9.75 -19.85
CA SER A 44 3.91 9.56 -20.05
C SER A 44 3.26 9.17 -18.71
N PRO A 45 2.14 9.79 -18.32
CA PRO A 45 1.42 9.40 -17.12
C PRO A 45 0.92 7.95 -17.23
N PRO A 46 0.87 7.21 -16.10
CA PRO A 46 0.39 5.83 -16.10
C PRO A 46 -1.09 5.78 -16.52
N SER A 47 -1.42 4.82 -17.37
CA SER A 47 -2.76 4.64 -17.94
C SER A 47 -3.65 3.70 -17.11
N ASP A 48 -3.32 3.44 -15.84
CA ASP A 48 -4.05 2.52 -14.93
C ASP A 48 -4.23 3.17 -13.55
N PRO A 49 -5.45 3.29 -13.01
CA PRO A 49 -5.71 4.14 -11.86
C PRO A 49 -5.44 3.37 -10.54
N PHE A 50 -5.25 2.04 -10.64
CA PHE A 50 -4.72 1.20 -9.56
C PHE A 50 -3.29 1.60 -9.19
N GLU A 51 -2.52 2.10 -10.17
CA GLU A 51 -1.16 2.54 -9.92
C GLU A 51 -1.16 3.80 -9.06
N VAL A 52 -2.08 4.74 -9.31
CA VAL A 52 -2.21 6.02 -8.59
C VAL A 52 -2.55 5.79 -7.11
N VAL A 53 -3.56 4.97 -6.79
CA VAL A 53 -4.07 4.90 -5.41
C VAL A 53 -3.11 4.23 -4.41
N TYR A 54 -2.39 3.19 -4.84
CA TYR A 54 -1.42 2.47 -4.00
C TYR A 54 -0.06 3.18 -3.95
N PHE A 55 0.31 3.88 -5.02
CA PHE A 55 1.52 4.72 -5.10
C PHE A 55 1.44 5.89 -4.11
N TRP A 56 0.29 6.58 -4.06
CA TRP A 56 0.06 7.74 -3.20
C TRP A 56 -0.55 7.40 -1.83
N SER A 57 -0.65 6.13 -1.47
CA SER A 57 -0.98 5.68 -0.11
C SER A 57 0.17 4.93 0.57
N GLN A 58 1.38 4.97 0.00
CA GLN A 58 2.59 4.41 0.62
C GLN A 58 3.84 5.31 0.43
N HIS A 59 3.83 6.31 -0.45
CA HIS A 59 5.03 7.10 -0.75
C HIS A 59 4.81 8.61 -0.84
N ALA A 60 5.31 9.32 0.17
CA ALA A 60 6.18 10.48 -0.05
C ALA A 60 7.37 10.31 0.90
N LEU A 61 8.57 10.39 0.32
CA LEU A 61 9.79 10.52 1.09
C LEU A 61 9.74 11.88 1.80
N VAL A 62 9.65 11.87 3.12
CA VAL A 62 9.93 13.05 3.94
C VAL A 62 10.91 12.67 5.03
N ASP A 63 11.96 13.47 5.13
CA ASP A 63 13.02 13.40 6.12
C ASP A 63 12.44 13.34 7.54
N ALA A 64 12.70 12.24 8.25
CA ALA A 64 12.17 11.97 9.59
C ALA A 64 12.97 12.76 10.64
N SER A 65 12.78 14.08 10.67
CA SER A 65 13.27 14.93 11.75
C SER A 65 12.41 16.18 11.97
N MET A 66 11.08 16.05 12.05
CA MET A 66 10.24 17.12 12.60
C MET A 66 9.18 16.59 13.56
N THR A 67 9.24 17.12 14.78
CA THR A 67 8.23 17.04 15.84
C THR A 67 6.85 17.46 15.30
N PRO A 68 5.74 16.82 15.70
CA PRO A 68 4.42 17.21 15.20
C PRO A 68 4.09 18.64 15.66
N ALA A 69 4.03 19.56 14.70
CA ALA A 69 3.48 20.88 14.94
C ALA A 69 1.97 20.77 15.18
N ALA A 70 1.49 21.45 16.23
CA ALA A 70 0.08 21.55 16.54
C ALA A 70 -0.72 22.03 15.31
N ASN A 71 -1.80 21.31 15.02
CA ASN A 71 -2.70 21.55 13.91
C ASN A 71 -3.35 22.95 14.06
N PRO A 72 -3.10 23.93 13.17
CA PRO A 72 -3.78 25.21 13.26
C PRO A 72 -5.26 24.98 12.90
N HIS A 73 -6.13 25.19 13.89
CA HIS A 73 -7.58 25.16 13.71
C HIS A 73 -7.99 26.00 12.50
N LEU A 74 -8.44 25.34 11.42
CA LEU A 74 -9.27 26.01 10.42
C LEU A 74 -10.61 26.36 11.09
N PRO A 75 -11.17 27.55 10.81
CA PRO A 75 -12.45 27.95 11.37
C PRO A 75 -13.57 27.02 10.90
N ALA A 76 -14.45 26.68 11.84
CA ALA A 76 -15.62 25.86 11.64
C ALA A 76 -16.66 26.58 10.78
N THR A 77 -16.60 26.35 9.47
CA THR A 77 -17.77 26.34 8.59
C THR A 77 -17.65 25.11 7.71
N ALA A 78 -17.83 23.93 8.30
CA ALA A 78 -17.80 22.68 7.55
C ALA A 78 -19.17 22.46 6.91
N ASP A 79 -19.33 22.86 5.66
CA ASP A 79 -20.32 22.21 4.81
C ASP A 79 -20.07 20.70 4.87
N THR A 80 -21.11 19.91 5.14
CA THR A 80 -21.02 18.45 5.12
C THR A 80 -20.41 18.04 3.78
N PRO A 81 -19.27 17.33 3.76
CA PRO A 81 -18.60 17.00 2.51
C PRO A 81 -19.53 16.17 1.63
N SER A 82 -19.52 16.46 0.33
CA SER A 82 -20.13 15.60 -0.67
C SER A 82 -19.26 14.36 -0.84
N ILE A 83 -19.73 13.21 -0.35
CA ILE A 83 -19.01 11.93 -0.37
C ILE A 83 -19.84 10.88 -1.10
N GLY A 84 -19.19 10.17 -2.02
CA GLY A 84 -19.75 9.06 -2.79
C GLY A 84 -18.78 7.89 -2.94
N TRP A 85 -19.24 6.83 -3.60
CA TRP A 85 -18.42 5.68 -3.93
C TRP A 85 -17.77 5.87 -5.30
N THR A 86 -16.50 5.46 -5.44
CA THR A 86 -15.87 5.30 -6.76
C THR A 86 -16.31 3.98 -7.39
N ASP A 87 -16.42 3.91 -8.72
CA ASP A 87 -16.69 2.63 -9.40
C ASP A 87 -15.63 1.58 -9.09
N PHE A 88 -14.40 2.03 -8.82
CA PHE A 88 -13.31 1.21 -8.34
C PHE A 88 -13.65 0.49 -7.04
N ALA A 89 -14.06 1.25 -6.01
CA ALA A 89 -14.44 0.70 -4.73
C ALA A 89 -15.72 -0.13 -4.87
N ILE A 90 -16.65 0.25 -5.75
CA ILE A 90 -17.84 -0.54 -6.08
C ILE A 90 -17.44 -1.91 -6.60
N ALA A 91 -16.64 -1.99 -7.66
CA ALA A 91 -16.27 -3.26 -8.28
C ALA A 91 -15.52 -4.21 -7.33
N ARG A 92 -14.76 -3.66 -6.38
CA ARG A 92 -13.89 -4.45 -5.48
C ARG A 92 -14.50 -4.75 -4.13
N GLN A 93 -15.33 -3.85 -3.63
CA GLN A 93 -15.79 -3.84 -2.25
C GLN A 93 -17.31 -3.99 -2.14
N LEU A 94 -18.13 -3.63 -3.15
CA LEU A 94 -19.58 -3.88 -3.06
C LEU A 94 -19.94 -5.37 -3.16
N PRO A 95 -19.42 -6.15 -4.14
CA PRO A 95 -19.59 -7.61 -4.15
C PRO A 95 -18.93 -8.31 -2.95
N ARG A 96 -18.04 -7.60 -2.23
CA ARG A 96 -17.25 -8.10 -1.11
C ARG A 96 -17.38 -7.19 0.12
N LEU A 97 -18.57 -6.62 0.38
CA LEU A 97 -18.86 -5.77 1.55
C LEU A 97 -18.59 -6.48 2.88
N GLY A 98 -18.16 -7.74 2.85
CA GLY A 98 -17.63 -8.48 3.97
C GLY A 98 -16.53 -7.78 4.80
N ARG A 99 -16.08 -6.55 4.50
CA ARG A 99 -15.24 -5.74 5.40
C ARG A 99 -16.00 -4.76 6.30
N PHE A 100 -17.25 -4.43 6.01
CA PHE A 100 -18.10 -3.58 6.85
C PHE A 100 -19.45 -4.27 7.08
N ASP A 101 -19.95 -4.22 8.31
CA ASP A 101 -21.22 -4.80 8.70
C ASP A 101 -22.32 -3.74 8.62
N GLY A 102 -22.78 -3.46 7.41
CA GLY A 102 -23.76 -2.42 7.10
C GLY A 102 -23.96 -2.17 5.61
N SER A 103 -24.87 -1.25 5.28
CA SER A 103 -25.09 -0.80 3.90
C SER A 103 -23.99 0.18 3.45
N PRO A 104 -23.79 0.35 2.13
CA PRO A 104 -22.91 1.38 1.58
C PRO A 104 -23.24 2.79 2.07
N GLU A 105 -24.53 3.11 2.18
CA GLU A 105 -25.05 4.39 2.65
C GLU A 105 -24.75 4.59 4.14
N GLU A 106 -24.95 3.56 4.96
CA GLU A 106 -24.59 3.60 6.38
C GLU A 106 -23.09 3.88 6.58
N LEU A 107 -22.23 3.34 5.70
CA LEU A 107 -20.81 3.66 5.75
C LEU A 107 -20.54 5.11 5.37
N LEU A 108 -21.21 5.66 4.35
CA LEU A 108 -21.08 7.08 3.99
C LEU A 108 -21.49 7.99 5.15
N ASP A 109 -22.57 7.65 5.87
CA ASP A 109 -23.00 8.39 7.05
C ASP A 109 -21.99 8.30 8.19
N LEU A 110 -21.39 7.12 8.41
CA LEU A 110 -20.33 6.95 9.39
C LEU A 110 -19.08 7.76 9.02
N ILE A 111 -18.72 7.84 7.73
CA ILE A 111 -17.62 8.69 7.26
C ILE A 111 -17.90 10.16 7.52
N ARG A 112 -19.13 10.63 7.25
CA ARG A 112 -19.53 12.02 7.54
C ARG A 112 -19.45 12.32 9.05
N LEU A 113 -19.84 11.38 9.90
CA LEU A 113 -19.75 11.50 11.35
C LEU A 113 -18.29 11.69 11.83
N HIS A 114 -17.35 10.94 11.25
CA HIS A 114 -15.93 10.97 11.61
C HIS A 114 -15.07 11.90 10.73
N TRP A 115 -15.69 12.70 9.86
CA TRP A 115 -14.96 13.48 8.85
C TRP A 115 -13.89 14.41 9.43
N ASN A 116 -14.14 14.97 10.60
CA ASN A 116 -13.21 15.90 11.25
C ASN A 116 -11.95 15.20 11.83
N ASP A 117 -11.98 13.88 11.98
CA ASP A 117 -10.85 13.07 12.47
C ASP A 117 -9.89 12.65 11.34
N ARG A 118 -10.20 13.05 10.10
CA ARG A 118 -9.44 12.67 8.91
C ARG A 118 -7.99 13.15 8.97
N ARG A 119 -7.11 12.33 8.40
CA ARG A 119 -5.67 12.54 8.33
C ARG A 119 -5.22 12.56 6.87
N PRO A 120 -4.06 13.17 6.56
CA PRO A 120 -3.47 13.05 5.23
C PRO A 120 -3.34 11.58 4.83
N GLY A 121 -3.65 11.28 3.57
CA GLY A 121 -3.30 10.01 2.96
C GLY A 121 -1.80 9.77 3.08
N THR A 122 -1.37 8.52 3.16
CA THR A 122 0.05 8.20 3.32
C THR A 122 0.87 8.77 2.17
N GLY A 123 1.88 9.59 2.47
CA GLY A 123 2.63 10.30 1.45
C GLY A 123 2.02 11.63 1.03
N ARG A 124 0.96 12.08 1.68
CA ARG A 124 0.43 13.44 1.57
C ARG A 124 0.85 14.23 2.80
N VAL A 125 1.12 15.52 2.58
CA VAL A 125 1.47 16.47 3.64
C VAL A 125 0.23 17.14 4.24
N ASP A 126 -0.90 17.07 3.53
CA ASP A 126 -2.14 17.74 3.89
C ASP A 126 -3.39 16.94 3.49
N LEU A 127 -4.56 17.56 3.69
CA LEU A 127 -5.89 16.98 3.44
C LEU A 127 -6.46 17.35 2.06
N ALA A 128 -5.67 17.90 1.15
CA ALA A 128 -6.20 18.48 -0.09
C ALA A 128 -6.58 17.43 -1.14
N GLU A 129 -5.99 16.24 -1.06
CA GLU A 129 -5.92 15.30 -2.17
C GLU A 129 -6.41 13.90 -1.79
N VAL A 130 -5.78 13.31 -0.79
CA VAL A 130 -6.13 11.98 -0.28
C VAL A 130 -6.27 12.08 1.22
N VAL A 131 -7.34 11.51 1.76
CA VAL A 131 -7.59 11.49 3.21
C VAL A 131 -7.84 10.07 3.69
N ARG A 132 -7.41 9.79 4.92
CA ARG A 132 -7.75 8.60 5.69
C ARG A 132 -8.65 9.03 6.83
N VAL A 133 -9.85 8.47 6.91
CA VAL A 133 -10.80 8.77 7.98
C VAL A 133 -10.78 7.58 8.95
N PRO A 134 -10.29 7.75 10.18
CA PRO A 134 -10.34 6.71 11.21
C PRO A 134 -11.77 6.31 11.53
N MET A 135 -12.01 5.01 11.72
CA MET A 135 -13.33 4.44 12.01
C MET A 135 -13.31 3.61 13.29
N PRO A 136 -14.40 3.62 14.06
CA PRO A 136 -14.64 2.62 15.09
C PRO A 136 -14.64 1.21 14.47
N PRO A 137 -13.82 0.26 14.97
CA PRO A 137 -13.56 -1.01 14.29
C PRO A 137 -14.67 -2.06 14.45
N GLU A 138 -15.67 -1.84 15.30
CA GLU A 138 -16.63 -2.87 15.74
C GLU A 138 -17.49 -3.42 14.61
N ARG A 139 -17.74 -2.59 13.59
CA ARG A 139 -18.49 -2.97 12.38
C ARG A 139 -17.57 -3.38 11.24
N PHE A 140 -16.26 -3.48 11.46
CA PHE A 140 -15.31 -3.81 10.41
C PHE A 140 -14.75 -5.22 10.58
N ARG A 141 -14.44 -5.84 9.45
CA ARG A 141 -13.94 -7.22 9.36
C ARG A 141 -12.60 -7.21 8.63
N THR A 142 -11.62 -7.89 9.22
CA THR A 142 -10.32 -8.10 8.58
C THR A 142 -10.44 -9.16 7.49
N SER A 143 -9.34 -9.46 6.82
CA SER A 143 -9.26 -10.54 5.83
C SER A 143 -8.08 -11.47 6.08
N THR A 144 -7.51 -11.39 7.27
CA THR A 144 -6.28 -12.05 7.66
C THR A 144 -6.49 -12.72 8.99
N ALA A 145 -5.87 -13.87 9.15
CA ALA A 145 -5.90 -14.63 10.39
C ALA A 145 -4.48 -14.97 10.82
N THR A 146 -4.27 -14.90 12.13
CA THR A 146 -3.07 -15.42 12.78
C THR A 146 -3.07 -16.94 12.68
N LEU A 147 -1.98 -17.50 12.18
CA LEU A 147 -1.84 -18.93 11.97
C LEU A 147 -1.45 -19.66 13.27
N SER A 148 -1.91 -20.90 13.37
CA SER A 148 -1.52 -21.86 14.41
C SER A 148 -1.05 -23.17 13.77
N GLU A 149 -0.49 -24.08 14.57
CA GLU A 149 -0.10 -25.42 14.10
C GLU A 149 -1.27 -26.25 13.54
N ARG A 150 -2.51 -25.85 13.81
CA ARG A 150 -3.74 -26.51 13.33
C ARG A 150 -4.32 -25.86 12.08
N SER A 151 -3.77 -24.72 11.65
CA SER A 151 -4.28 -23.96 10.51
C SER A 151 -4.19 -24.78 9.22
N VAL A 152 -5.25 -24.74 8.43
CA VAL A 152 -5.29 -25.41 7.13
C VAL A 152 -5.01 -24.40 6.04
N LEU A 153 -3.87 -24.56 5.37
CA LEU A 153 -3.44 -23.69 4.28
C LEU A 153 -3.83 -24.26 2.92
N LYS A 154 -4.31 -23.40 2.03
CA LYS A 154 -4.55 -23.68 0.62
C LYS A 154 -3.62 -22.80 -0.22
N ALA A 155 -2.78 -23.44 -1.03
CA ALA A 155 -1.99 -22.76 -2.04
C ALA A 155 -2.67 -22.90 -3.41
N SER A 156 -2.74 -21.80 -4.15
CA SER A 156 -3.20 -21.80 -5.55
C SER A 156 -2.42 -20.79 -6.38
N VAL A 157 -2.29 -21.05 -7.68
CA VAL A 157 -1.76 -20.05 -8.61
C VAL A 157 -2.90 -19.11 -8.98
N GLN A 158 -2.72 -17.83 -8.75
CA GLN A 158 -3.72 -16.80 -9.05
C GLN A 158 -3.14 -15.71 -9.94
N ARG A 159 -4.06 -15.00 -10.60
CA ARG A 159 -3.77 -13.81 -11.38
C ARG A 159 -4.83 -12.78 -11.03
N ARG A 160 -4.43 -11.54 -10.72
CA ARG A 160 -5.39 -10.48 -10.36
C ARG A 160 -6.11 -9.92 -11.58
N ARG A 161 -5.39 -9.75 -12.69
CA ARG A 161 -5.88 -9.22 -13.97
C ARG A 161 -5.22 -9.95 -15.12
N SER A 162 -5.88 -10.05 -16.28
CA SER A 162 -5.38 -10.82 -17.43
C SER A 162 -3.96 -10.47 -17.87
N HIS A 163 -3.56 -9.20 -17.76
CA HIS A 163 -2.24 -8.69 -18.14
C HIS A 163 -1.15 -8.84 -17.05
N GLU A 164 -1.49 -9.31 -15.85
CA GLU A 164 -0.51 -9.52 -14.76
C GLU A 164 0.11 -10.93 -14.80
N ASP A 165 1.34 -11.06 -14.27
CA ASP A 165 1.96 -12.37 -14.06
C ASP A 165 1.17 -13.20 -13.03
N PRO A 166 1.06 -14.54 -13.22
CA PRO A 166 0.53 -15.40 -12.18
C PRO A 166 1.48 -15.49 -10.98
N TYR A 167 0.93 -15.63 -9.78
CA TYR A 167 1.70 -15.78 -8.54
C TYR A 167 1.04 -16.82 -7.62
N ILE A 168 1.84 -17.37 -6.69
CA ILE A 168 1.33 -18.28 -5.66
C ILE A 168 0.59 -17.45 -4.62
N ARG A 169 -0.68 -17.78 -4.36
CA ARG A 169 -1.45 -17.26 -3.25
C ARG A 169 -1.71 -18.36 -2.25
N VAL A 170 -1.32 -18.11 -1.00
CA VAL A 170 -1.62 -18.96 0.15
C VAL A 170 -2.74 -18.31 0.95
N THR A 171 -3.77 -19.08 1.25
CA THR A 171 -4.91 -18.67 2.09
C THR A 171 -5.14 -19.68 3.21
N THR A 172 -5.83 -19.29 4.27
CA THR A 172 -6.29 -20.18 5.34
C THR A 172 -7.82 -20.28 5.36
N THR A 173 -8.34 -21.39 5.88
CA THR A 173 -9.77 -21.54 6.20
C THR A 173 -10.11 -21.02 7.60
N ASP A 174 -9.12 -20.56 8.36
CA ASP A 174 -9.34 -19.96 9.68
C ASP A 174 -10.18 -18.68 9.56
N ALA A 175 -10.95 -18.40 10.61
CA ALA A 175 -11.72 -17.17 10.70
C ALA A 175 -10.78 -15.94 10.75
N PRO A 176 -11.13 -14.82 10.09
CA PRO A 176 -10.35 -13.59 10.20
C PRO A 176 -10.24 -13.10 11.64
N ASP A 177 -9.11 -12.51 11.99
CA ASP A 177 -8.91 -11.88 13.28
C ASP A 177 -9.87 -10.69 13.45
N PRO A 178 -10.34 -10.38 14.67
CA PRO A 178 -11.21 -9.23 14.89
C PRO A 178 -10.47 -7.93 14.54
N ALA A 179 -11.18 -7.00 13.90
CA ALA A 179 -10.63 -5.68 13.61
C ALA A 179 -10.38 -4.92 14.91
N ARG A 180 -9.22 -4.28 15.00
CA ARG A 180 -8.85 -3.32 16.05
C ARG A 180 -8.61 -1.92 15.49
N PHE A 181 -8.34 -1.85 14.20
CA PHE A 181 -8.11 -0.63 13.45
C PHE A 181 -8.96 -0.68 12.20
N ALA A 182 -9.65 0.41 11.91
CA ALA A 182 -10.41 0.57 10.69
C ALA A 182 -10.28 1.99 10.17
N GLU A 183 -10.18 2.14 8.86
CA GLU A 183 -10.11 3.43 8.21
C GLU A 183 -10.74 3.36 6.82
N VAL A 184 -11.26 4.49 6.36
CA VAL A 184 -11.69 4.66 4.98
C VAL A 184 -10.77 5.64 4.27
N VAL A 185 -10.27 5.24 3.11
CA VAL A 185 -9.46 6.08 2.22
C VAL A 185 -10.38 6.75 1.21
N LEU A 186 -10.28 8.07 1.11
CA LEU A 186 -11.03 8.87 0.15
C LEU A 186 -10.09 9.72 -0.70
N TYR A 187 -10.44 9.84 -1.97
CA TYR A 187 -9.73 10.66 -2.96
C TYR A 187 -10.61 11.83 -3.33
N ARG A 188 -10.01 13.01 -3.48
CA ARG A 188 -10.73 14.14 -4.05
C ARG A 188 -10.97 13.89 -5.53
N ASN A 189 -12.17 14.20 -6.00
CA ASN A 189 -12.61 13.98 -7.38
C ASN A 189 -11.64 14.60 -8.40
N THR A 190 -11.09 15.78 -8.10
CA THR A 190 -10.14 16.48 -8.98
C THR A 190 -8.85 15.71 -9.27
N LEU A 191 -8.46 14.74 -8.43
CA LEU A 191 -7.32 13.85 -8.70
C LEU A 191 -7.62 12.75 -9.72
N LEU A 192 -8.90 12.44 -9.90
CA LEU A 192 -9.38 11.35 -10.71
C LEU A 192 -9.80 11.86 -12.11
N VAL A 193 -9.56 13.15 -12.38
CA VAL A 193 -9.75 13.77 -13.69
C VAL A 193 -8.51 13.50 -14.55
N GLY A 194 -8.56 12.41 -15.30
CA GLY A 194 -7.58 11.99 -16.30
C GLY A 194 -7.83 10.53 -16.66
N ASP A 195 -8.03 10.25 -17.95
CA ASP A 195 -8.29 9.02 -18.75
C ASP A 195 -8.44 7.62 -18.10
N VAL A 196 -8.67 7.48 -16.80
CA VAL A 196 -8.45 6.22 -16.14
C VAL A 196 -9.48 5.84 -15.09
N GLU A 197 -10.12 6.78 -14.39
CA GLU A 197 -11.19 6.42 -13.43
C GLU A 197 -12.50 7.19 -13.71
N PRO A 198 -13.66 6.51 -13.66
CA PRO A 198 -14.93 7.16 -13.92
C PRO A 198 -15.26 8.18 -12.84
N HIS A 199 -15.80 9.29 -13.32
CA HIS A 199 -16.32 10.38 -12.51
C HIS A 199 -17.44 9.87 -11.59
N PHE A 200 -17.40 10.29 -10.32
CA PHE A 200 -18.53 10.20 -9.40
C PHE A 200 -19.02 11.61 -9.10
N ASP A 201 -20.30 11.79 -8.81
CA ASP A 201 -20.91 13.12 -8.66
C ASP A 201 -20.62 13.81 -7.31
N SER A 202 -19.64 13.29 -6.56
CA SER A 202 -19.28 13.79 -5.23
C SER A 202 -17.90 14.44 -5.20
N GLU A 203 -17.66 15.32 -4.23
CA GLU A 203 -16.34 15.95 -4.08
C GLU A 203 -15.28 14.91 -3.68
N TRP A 204 -15.66 13.94 -2.85
CA TRP A 204 -14.78 12.89 -2.34
C TRP A 204 -15.33 11.50 -2.69
N GLY A 205 -14.43 10.63 -3.14
CA GLY A 205 -14.74 9.27 -3.55
C GLY A 205 -14.08 8.27 -2.61
N VAL A 206 -14.87 7.37 -2.02
CA VAL A 206 -14.35 6.21 -1.29
C VAL A 206 -13.59 5.31 -2.25
N THR A 207 -12.31 5.06 -1.97
CA THR A 207 -11.45 4.18 -2.78
C THR A 207 -11.12 2.88 -2.07
N ALA A 208 -11.02 2.90 -0.72
CA ALA A 208 -10.76 1.70 0.04
C ALA A 208 -11.32 1.75 1.47
N VAL A 209 -11.99 0.68 1.88
CA VAL A 209 -12.18 0.31 3.30
C VAL A 209 -11.04 -0.58 3.76
N LEU A 210 -10.34 -0.14 4.80
CA LEU A 210 -9.21 -0.83 5.43
C LEU A 210 -9.62 -1.26 6.84
N ALA A 211 -9.31 -2.50 7.21
CA ALA A 211 -9.54 -3.04 8.54
C ALA A 211 -8.45 -4.05 8.87
N SER A 212 -7.85 -3.90 10.04
CA SER A 212 -6.75 -4.75 10.49
C SER A 212 -6.86 -5.07 11.99
N ALA A 213 -6.27 -6.20 12.37
CA ALA A 213 -6.09 -6.60 13.77
C ALA A 213 -4.90 -5.87 14.43
N VAL A 214 -4.01 -5.27 13.64
CA VAL A 214 -2.82 -4.54 14.09
C VAL A 214 -2.77 -3.14 13.47
N ASP A 215 -2.05 -2.21 14.10
CA ASP A 215 -2.04 -0.79 13.71
C ASP A 215 -1.34 -0.57 12.36
N ASP A 216 -0.19 -1.23 12.17
CA ASP A 216 0.63 -1.15 10.95
C ASP A 216 0.79 -2.54 10.33
N GLU A 217 -0.27 -3.04 9.69
CA GLU A 217 -0.21 -4.29 8.94
C GLU A 217 0.62 -4.11 7.67
N PRO A 218 1.78 -4.78 7.54
CA PRO A 218 2.65 -4.56 6.41
C PRO A 218 2.02 -5.13 5.14
N MET A 219 2.31 -4.49 4.00
CA MET A 219 1.94 -5.00 2.69
C MET A 219 2.49 -6.41 2.46
N HIS A 220 1.71 -7.27 1.81
CA HIS A 220 2.16 -8.63 1.49
C HIS A 220 3.47 -8.61 0.67
N PRO A 221 4.51 -9.39 1.04
CA PRO A 221 5.84 -9.34 0.40
C PRO A 221 5.83 -9.58 -1.11
N VAL A 222 4.95 -10.48 -1.59
CA VAL A 222 4.78 -10.71 -3.04
C VAL A 222 4.28 -9.44 -3.76
N THR A 223 3.39 -8.67 -3.12
CA THR A 223 2.92 -7.38 -3.66
C THR A 223 4.06 -6.36 -3.63
N MET A 224 4.81 -6.28 -2.53
CA MET A 224 5.99 -5.39 -2.43
C MET A 224 7.01 -5.69 -3.52
N ALA A 225 7.37 -6.97 -3.72
CA ALA A 225 8.30 -7.38 -4.76
C ALA A 225 7.80 -7.01 -6.17
N ARG A 226 6.51 -7.23 -6.44
CA ARG A 226 5.88 -6.89 -7.73
C ARG A 226 5.94 -5.38 -8.00
N ASN A 227 5.63 -4.58 -6.99
CA ASN A 227 5.67 -3.13 -7.02
C ASN A 227 7.10 -2.61 -7.23
N PHE A 228 8.06 -3.11 -6.44
CA PHE A 228 9.47 -2.73 -6.55
C PHE A 228 10.05 -3.03 -7.93
N LEU A 229 9.69 -4.18 -8.51
CA LEU A 229 10.12 -4.61 -9.85
C LEU A 229 9.36 -3.95 -11.00
N ARG A 230 8.40 -3.05 -10.73
CA ARG A 230 7.57 -2.38 -11.76
C ARG A 230 6.89 -3.37 -12.72
N LYS A 231 6.45 -4.51 -12.20
CA LYS A 231 5.71 -5.47 -13.02
C LYS A 231 4.37 -4.88 -13.45
N PRO A 232 3.79 -5.30 -14.59
CA PRO A 232 2.47 -4.84 -15.03
C PRO A 232 1.43 -4.90 -13.91
N GLY A 233 0.68 -3.81 -13.71
CA GLY A 233 -0.32 -3.66 -12.65
C GLY A 233 0.26 -3.48 -11.23
N GLY A 234 1.55 -3.18 -11.11
CA GLY A 234 2.25 -2.88 -9.86
C GLY A 234 2.76 -1.45 -9.84
N SER A 235 2.28 -0.64 -8.90
CA SER A 235 2.79 0.72 -8.71
C SER A 235 4.20 0.68 -8.12
N PHE A 236 5.14 1.39 -8.73
CA PHE A 236 6.50 1.46 -8.21
C PHE A 236 6.53 2.02 -6.79
N ALA A 237 7.28 1.37 -5.92
CA ALA A 237 7.36 1.71 -4.51
C ALA A 237 8.76 1.33 -4.00
N PRO A 238 9.60 2.28 -3.57
CA PRO A 238 10.88 1.98 -2.96
C PRO A 238 10.67 1.48 -1.53
N TYR A 239 11.08 0.24 -1.24
CA TYR A 239 11.06 -0.32 0.11
C TYR A 239 12.49 -0.54 0.61
N THR A 240 12.70 -0.25 1.89
CA THR A 240 13.91 -0.60 2.61
C THR A 240 13.98 -2.11 2.85
N HIS A 241 15.19 -2.61 3.11
CA HIS A 241 15.39 -4.00 3.52
C HIS A 241 14.62 -4.33 4.81
N GLU A 242 14.50 -3.37 5.72
CA GLU A 242 13.78 -3.53 6.98
C GLU A 242 12.27 -3.68 6.75
N GLU A 243 11.66 -2.84 5.93
CA GLU A 243 10.23 -2.94 5.59
C GLU A 243 9.90 -4.29 4.94
N LEU A 244 10.70 -4.71 3.95
CA LEU A 244 10.49 -6.00 3.30
C LEU A 244 10.66 -7.18 4.28
N THR A 245 11.66 -7.12 5.16
CA THR A 245 11.91 -8.19 6.15
C THR A 245 10.82 -8.24 7.21
N ARG A 246 10.35 -7.09 7.70
CA ARG A 246 9.19 -7.00 8.61
C ARG A 246 7.93 -7.57 7.97
N ALA A 247 7.69 -7.28 6.69
CA ALA A 247 6.59 -7.87 5.95
C ALA A 247 6.72 -9.40 5.87
N VAL A 248 7.91 -9.93 5.51
CA VAL A 248 8.11 -11.39 5.45
C VAL A 248 7.89 -12.04 6.81
N ASP A 249 8.42 -11.47 7.89
CA ASP A 249 8.25 -11.99 9.25
C ASP A 249 6.78 -11.98 9.70
N TYR A 250 6.05 -10.88 9.44
CA TYR A 250 4.62 -10.81 9.72
C TYR A 250 3.84 -11.87 8.93
N TRP A 251 3.99 -11.91 7.61
CA TRP A 251 3.26 -12.83 6.74
C TRP A 251 3.72 -14.29 6.85
N SER A 252 4.80 -14.59 7.57
CA SER A 252 5.16 -15.96 7.94
C SER A 252 4.23 -16.57 8.99
N ARG A 253 3.49 -15.72 9.72
CA ARG A 253 2.60 -16.09 10.83
C ARG A 253 1.14 -15.73 10.57
N HIS A 254 0.83 -15.16 9.40
CA HIS A 254 -0.51 -14.73 9.01
C HIS A 254 -0.80 -15.16 7.58
N ALA A 255 -2.06 -15.44 7.28
CA ALA A 255 -2.50 -15.66 5.90
C ALA A 255 -3.83 -14.96 5.63
N HIS A 256 -4.11 -14.71 4.35
CA HIS A 256 -5.43 -14.26 3.95
C HIS A 256 -6.47 -15.37 4.14
N CYS A 257 -7.65 -15.04 4.64
CA CYS A 257 -8.77 -15.97 4.67
C CYS A 257 -9.28 -16.25 3.25
N SER A 258 -9.72 -17.49 3.01
CA SER A 258 -10.23 -17.97 1.71
C SER A 258 -11.65 -17.54 1.40
#